data_AF-A0A4Q6BUH5-F1
#
_entry.id   AF-A0A4Q6BUH5-F1
#
_cell.length_a   1.000
_cell.length_b   1.000
_cell.length_c   1.000
_cell.angle_alpha   90.00
_cell.angle_beta   90.00
_cell.angle_gamma   90.00
#
_symmetry.space_group_name_H-M   'P 1'
#
loop_
_entity.id
_entity.type
_entity.pdbx_description
1 polymer ?
#
loop_
_entity_poly.entity_id
_entity_poly.type
_entity_poly.pdbx_seq_one_letter_code
_entity_poly.pdbx_strand_id
1 'polypeptide(L)'
;MSELLKDPQSPLSLSTQSEDWFAVANVRAKIRETPNALARALNTSAPRKQFDLARDVRVVQTKDLPNKPGISTVEGQARLLHDLASIELQALELGLRTLEEYPEAPKEFREQLAEVTAGEARHLALCLDGIEALGYSWGHWNVHLALWNVVSPEDSLLDRILIV
;
A
#
# COMPACT_ATOMS: atom_id res chain seq x y z
N MET A 1 8.32 43.86 40.99
CA MET A 1 7.15 43.89 40.08
C MET A 1 7.67 43.56 38.71
N SER A 2 7.59 42.27 38.34
CA SER A 2 6.72 41.76 37.26
C SER A 2 7.39 41.96 35.89
N GLU A 3 7.61 40.98 35.04
CA GLU A 3 7.07 39.63 34.94
C GLU A 3 7.91 38.86 33.91
N LEU A 4 7.73 37.55 33.93
CA LEU A 4 8.32 36.56 33.03
C LEU A 4 8.19 36.92 31.54
N LEU A 5 9.28 36.74 30.78
CA LEU A 5 9.18 36.27 29.39
C LEU A 5 10.13 35.09 29.20
N LYS A 6 9.51 33.98 28.82
CA LYS A 6 10.03 32.62 28.79
C LYS A 6 11.05 32.44 27.67
N ASP A 7 12.06 31.65 28.00
CA ASP A 7 13.05 31.06 27.11
C ASP A 7 12.36 30.29 25.95
N PRO A 8 12.58 30.62 24.67
CA PRO A 8 11.94 29.90 23.58
C PRO A 8 12.98 29.16 22.75
N GLN A 9 13.59 28.09 23.26
CA GLN A 9 14.16 27.02 22.44
C GLN A 9 14.14 25.70 23.23
N SER A 10 12.94 25.15 23.45
CA SER A 10 12.81 23.70 23.59
C SER A 10 12.72 23.12 22.18
N PRO A 11 13.55 22.13 21.81
CA PRO A 11 13.43 21.50 20.50
C PRO A 11 12.05 20.89 20.39
N LEU A 12 11.35 21.21 19.31
CA LEU A 12 10.14 20.54 18.86
C LEU A 12 10.36 19.03 19.02
N SER A 13 9.64 18.43 19.96
CA SER A 13 9.47 16.99 19.99
C SER A 13 8.76 16.64 18.70
N LEU A 14 9.53 16.19 17.70
CA LEU A 14 8.99 15.40 16.60
C LEU A 14 8.40 14.15 17.25
N SER A 15 7.11 14.23 17.58
CA SER A 15 6.31 13.06 17.85
C SER A 15 6.26 12.31 16.53
N THR A 16 7.25 11.44 16.29
CA THR A 16 7.19 10.42 15.26
C THR A 16 6.13 9.43 15.70
N GLN A 17 4.86 9.82 15.61
CA GLN A 17 3.80 8.84 15.49
C GLN A 17 4.14 8.12 14.19
N SER A 18 4.74 6.95 14.35
CA SER A 18 4.86 5.94 13.31
C SER A 18 3.43 5.64 12.85
N GLU A 19 2.93 6.40 11.88
CA GLU A 19 1.63 6.15 11.29
C GLU A 19 1.62 4.71 10.76
N ASP A 20 0.56 3.98 11.12
CA ASP A 20 0.35 2.65 10.59
C ASP A 20 0.23 2.74 9.07
N TRP A 21 1.17 2.12 8.35
CA TRP A 21 1.27 2.26 6.91
C TRP A 21 0.01 1.74 6.20
N PHE A 22 -0.67 0.74 6.77
CA PHE A 22 -1.93 0.23 6.22
C PHE A 22 -3.06 1.26 6.31
N ALA A 23 -3.06 2.10 7.35
CA ALA A 23 -4.06 3.13 7.62
C ALA A 23 -3.85 4.43 6.80
N VAL A 24 -2.74 4.55 6.08
CA VAL A 24 -2.51 5.68 5.17
C VAL A 24 -3.45 5.58 3.97
N ALA A 25 -4.49 6.41 3.91
CA ALA A 25 -5.45 6.33 2.80
C ALA A 25 -4.87 6.76 1.45
N ASN A 26 -4.05 7.82 1.44
CA ASN A 26 -3.56 8.41 0.20
C ASN A 26 -2.54 7.51 -0.51
N VAL A 27 -2.82 7.09 -1.74
CA VAL A 27 -2.00 6.13 -2.48
C VAL A 27 -0.57 6.63 -2.73
N ARG A 28 -0.41 7.92 -3.05
CA ARG A 28 0.92 8.52 -3.26
C ARG A 28 1.71 8.61 -1.95
N ALA A 29 1.04 8.86 -0.83
CA ALA A 29 1.67 8.81 0.50
C ALA A 29 2.11 7.39 0.86
N LYS A 30 1.28 6.37 0.60
CA LYS A 30 1.67 4.96 0.77
C LYS A 30 2.96 4.63 0.04
N ILE A 31 3.07 4.98 -1.24
CA ILE A 31 4.29 4.76 -2.05
C ILE A 31 5.51 5.45 -1.41
N ARG A 32 5.38 6.70 -0.99
CA ARG A 32 6.49 7.46 -0.36
C ARG A 32 6.96 6.81 0.94
N GLU A 33 6.04 6.28 1.73
CA GLU A 33 6.35 5.66 3.03
C GLU A 33 6.73 4.17 2.92
N THR A 34 6.60 3.55 1.75
CA THR A 34 6.95 2.12 1.54
C THR A 34 8.36 1.77 2.00
N PRO A 35 9.43 2.54 1.69
CA PRO A 35 10.78 2.20 2.17
C PRO A 35 10.88 2.12 3.69
N ASN A 36 10.23 3.06 4.40
CA ASN A 36 10.19 3.08 5.87
C ASN A 36 9.38 1.90 6.42
N ALA A 37 8.26 1.55 5.78
CA ALA A 37 7.45 0.41 6.17
C ALA A 37 8.20 -0.92 6.00
N LEU A 38 8.86 -1.13 4.86
CA LEU A 38 9.68 -2.33 4.61
C LEU A 38 10.84 -2.44 5.59
N ALA A 39 11.55 -1.34 5.86
CA ALA A 39 12.63 -1.34 6.84
C ALA A 39 12.13 -1.74 8.25
N ARG A 40 10.96 -1.26 8.67
CA ARG A 40 10.35 -1.69 9.94
C ARG A 40 9.95 -3.16 9.91
N ALA A 41 9.29 -3.61 8.84
CA ALA A 41 8.84 -4.98 8.70
C ALA A 41 10.00 -5.98 8.68
N LEU A 42 11.15 -5.64 8.10
CA LEU A 42 12.35 -6.49 8.14
C LEU A 42 13.02 -6.57 9.52
N ASN A 43 12.87 -5.53 10.34
CA ASN A 43 13.46 -5.46 11.67
C ASN A 43 12.53 -5.94 12.80
N THR A 44 11.27 -6.27 12.49
CA THR A 44 10.34 -6.79 13.51
C THR A 44 10.61 -8.26 13.82
N SER A 45 10.39 -8.62 15.08
CA SER A 45 10.42 -10.01 15.59
C SER A 45 9.06 -10.48 16.11
N ALA A 46 8.06 -9.60 16.15
CA ALA A 46 6.73 -9.89 16.66
C ALA A 46 5.72 -9.93 15.51
N PRO A 47 4.98 -11.05 15.32
CA PRO A 47 4.01 -11.16 14.24
C PRO A 47 2.81 -10.27 14.50
N ARG A 48 2.37 -9.55 13.47
CA ARG A 48 1.15 -8.74 13.48
C ARG A 48 0.03 -9.49 12.78
N LYS A 49 -1.17 -9.53 13.38
CA LYS A 49 -2.34 -10.25 12.82
C LYS A 49 -3.50 -9.36 12.35
N GLN A 50 -3.46 -8.07 12.67
CA GLN A 50 -4.55 -7.15 12.39
C GLN A 50 -4.03 -5.91 11.67
N PHE A 51 -4.67 -5.58 10.56
CA PHE A 51 -4.29 -4.51 9.65
C PHE A 51 -5.52 -3.64 9.38
N ASP A 52 -5.39 -2.33 9.58
CA ASP A 52 -6.45 -1.38 9.24
C ASP A 52 -6.20 -0.85 7.82
N LEU A 53 -6.88 -1.44 6.83
CA LEU A 53 -6.63 -1.15 5.42
C LEU A 53 -7.42 0.08 4.97
N ALA A 54 -6.74 1.21 4.83
CA ALA A 54 -7.34 2.43 4.31
C ALA A 54 -7.26 2.54 2.77
N ARG A 55 -8.18 3.33 2.21
CA ARG A 55 -8.28 3.65 0.78
C ARG A 55 -8.70 5.10 0.59
N ASP A 56 -8.12 5.76 -0.40
CA ASP A 56 -8.56 7.06 -0.93
C ASP A 56 -9.46 6.93 -2.18
N VAL A 57 -9.86 5.70 -2.53
CA VAL A 57 -10.74 5.35 -3.63
C VAL A 57 -11.94 4.54 -3.14
N ARG A 58 -13.10 4.74 -3.79
CA ARG A 58 -14.32 3.99 -3.47
C ARG A 58 -14.17 2.51 -3.78
N VAL A 59 -14.44 1.67 -2.78
CA VAL A 59 -14.43 0.21 -2.88
C VAL A 59 -15.84 -0.33 -3.15
N VAL A 60 -15.96 -1.26 -4.10
CA VAL A 60 -17.19 -1.98 -4.43
C VAL A 60 -16.91 -3.49 -4.55
N GLN A 61 -17.96 -4.31 -4.68
CA GLN A 61 -17.79 -5.73 -5.00
C GLN A 61 -17.38 -5.86 -6.48
N THR A 62 -16.63 -6.92 -6.82
CA THR A 62 -16.16 -7.16 -8.20
C THR A 62 -17.30 -7.16 -9.23
N LYS A 63 -18.46 -7.72 -8.87
CA LYS A 63 -19.65 -7.80 -9.73
C LYS A 63 -20.31 -6.43 -10.00
N ASP A 64 -20.04 -5.43 -9.15
CA ASP A 64 -20.64 -4.10 -9.22
C ASP A 64 -19.75 -3.13 -10.04
N LEU A 65 -18.63 -3.61 -10.59
CA LEU A 65 -17.79 -2.82 -11.48
C LEU A 65 -18.47 -2.67 -12.85
N PRO A 66 -18.44 -1.45 -13.43
CA PRO A 66 -18.99 -1.24 -14.75
C PRO A 66 -18.13 -1.95 -15.82
N ASN A 67 -18.77 -2.24 -16.95
CA ASN A 67 -18.09 -2.76 -18.14
C ASN A 67 -16.91 -1.85 -18.54
N LYS A 68 -15.83 -2.47 -19.01
CA LYS A 68 -14.60 -1.77 -19.39
C LYS A 68 -14.69 -1.28 -20.84
N PRO A 69 -14.32 -0.04 -21.14
CA PRO A 69 -14.12 0.41 -22.51
C PRO A 69 -13.02 -0.41 -23.22
N GLY A 70 -13.06 -0.46 -24.55
CA GLY A 70 -12.02 -1.15 -25.32
C GLY A 70 -10.67 -0.42 -25.26
N ILE A 71 -9.56 -1.17 -25.19
CA ILE A 71 -8.18 -0.64 -25.07
C ILE A 71 -7.74 0.22 -26.27
N SER A 72 -8.51 0.24 -27.37
CA SER A 72 -8.25 1.11 -28.51
C SER A 72 -8.61 2.58 -28.25
N THR A 73 -9.30 2.90 -27.16
CA THR A 73 -9.62 4.28 -26.76
C THR A 73 -8.73 4.76 -25.62
N VAL A 74 -8.53 6.07 -25.52
CA VAL A 74 -7.79 6.70 -24.40
C VAL A 74 -8.43 6.34 -23.05
N GLU A 75 -9.77 6.36 -22.96
CA GLU A 75 -10.50 5.95 -21.77
C GLU A 75 -10.23 4.48 -21.40
N GLY A 76 -10.23 3.58 -22.39
CA GLY A 76 -9.95 2.16 -22.16
C GLY A 76 -8.51 1.90 -21.71
N GLN A 77 -7.55 2.65 -22.24
CA GLN A 77 -6.15 2.60 -21.80
C GLN A 77 -5.99 3.12 -20.37
N ALA A 78 -6.62 4.25 -20.05
CA ALA A 78 -6.62 4.80 -18.71
C ALA A 78 -7.32 3.85 -17.71
N ARG A 79 -8.42 3.22 -18.12
CA ARG A 79 -9.11 2.22 -17.32
C ARG A 79 -8.23 0.99 -17.06
N LEU A 80 -7.49 0.53 -18.06
CA LEU A 80 -6.54 -0.57 -17.89
C LEU A 80 -5.44 -0.21 -16.87
N LEU A 81 -4.83 0.97 -17.00
CA LEU A 81 -3.80 1.42 -16.07
C LEU A 81 -4.36 1.62 -14.65
N HIS A 82 -5.61 2.07 -14.52
CA HIS A 82 -6.29 2.19 -13.22
C HIS A 82 -6.54 0.83 -12.57
N ASP A 83 -7.04 -0.16 -13.33
CA ASP A 83 -7.21 -1.51 -12.82
C ASP A 83 -5.84 -2.12 -12.43
N LEU A 84 -4.79 -1.88 -13.23
CA LEU A 84 -3.43 -2.33 -12.92
C LEU A 84 -2.91 -1.67 -11.64
N ALA A 85 -3.05 -0.35 -11.48
CA ALA A 85 -2.71 0.34 -10.24
C ALA A 85 -3.42 -0.29 -9.01
N SER A 86 -4.68 -0.72 -9.14
CA SER A 86 -5.38 -1.42 -8.06
C SER A 86 -4.81 -2.81 -7.76
N ILE A 87 -4.23 -3.50 -8.75
CA ILE A 87 -3.53 -4.78 -8.56
C ILE A 87 -2.20 -4.53 -7.87
N GLU A 88 -1.39 -3.59 -8.38
CA GLU A 88 -0.07 -3.26 -7.82
C GLU A 88 -0.17 -2.78 -6.36
N LEU A 89 -1.19 -1.97 -6.04
CA LEU A 89 -1.45 -1.56 -4.66
C LEU A 89 -1.75 -2.75 -3.74
N GLN A 90 -2.58 -3.70 -4.19
CA GLN A 90 -2.88 -4.88 -3.39
C GLN A 90 -1.67 -5.81 -3.26
N ALA A 91 -0.86 -5.97 -4.31
CA ALA A 91 0.37 -6.77 -4.27
C ALA A 91 1.39 -6.17 -3.28
N LEU A 92 1.61 -4.86 -3.33
CA LEU A 92 2.41 -4.10 -2.36
C LEU A 92 1.94 -4.36 -0.92
N GLU A 93 0.63 -4.29 -0.69
CA GLU A 93 0.05 -4.47 0.65
C GLU A 93 0.15 -5.90 1.14
N LEU A 94 -0.04 -6.89 0.27
CA LEU A 94 0.07 -8.31 0.60
C LEU A 94 1.52 -8.72 0.85
N GLY A 95 2.48 -8.19 0.09
CA GLY A 95 3.91 -8.39 0.34
C GLY A 95 4.31 -7.86 1.71
N LEU A 96 3.94 -6.61 2.03
CA LEU A 96 4.21 -6.04 3.35
C LEU A 96 3.48 -6.78 4.47
N ARG A 97 2.22 -7.16 4.27
CA ARG A 97 1.44 -7.92 5.25
C ARG A 97 2.11 -9.26 5.57
N THR A 98 2.60 -9.97 4.55
CA THR A 98 3.35 -11.22 4.71
C THR A 98 4.63 -11.00 5.53
N LEU A 99 5.37 -9.91 5.29
CA LEU A 99 6.57 -9.57 6.08
C LEU A 99 6.26 -9.26 7.55
N GLU A 100 5.10 -8.66 7.84
CA GLU A 100 4.66 -8.38 9.22
C GLU A 100 3.99 -9.58 9.92
N GLU A 101 3.37 -10.50 9.18
CA GLU A 101 2.72 -11.71 9.71
C GLU A 101 3.72 -12.83 10.05
N TYR A 102 4.81 -12.98 9.28
CA TYR A 102 5.78 -14.08 9.41
C TYR A 102 7.23 -13.58 9.63
N PRO A 103 7.52 -12.86 10.73
CA PRO A 103 8.88 -12.41 11.03
C PRO A 103 9.88 -13.56 11.24
N GLU A 104 9.41 -14.77 11.53
CA GLU A 104 10.24 -15.96 11.67
C GLU A 104 10.64 -16.63 10.34
N ALA A 105 10.07 -16.17 9.21
CA ALA A 105 10.40 -16.70 7.89
C ALA A 105 11.91 -16.54 7.58
N PRO A 106 12.50 -17.42 6.73
CA PRO A 106 13.92 -17.35 6.39
C PRO A 106 14.34 -15.94 5.95
N LYS A 107 15.49 -15.49 6.43
CA LYS A 107 15.97 -14.11 6.22
C LYS A 107 16.04 -13.78 4.73
N GLU A 108 16.65 -14.66 3.93
CA GLU A 108 16.83 -14.48 2.49
C GLU A 108 15.49 -14.37 1.77
N PHE A 109 14.49 -15.16 2.19
CA PHE A 109 13.13 -15.08 1.66
C PHE A 109 12.49 -13.71 1.97
N ARG A 110 12.62 -13.24 3.21
CA ARG A 110 12.07 -11.93 3.63
C ARG A 110 12.73 -10.78 2.85
N GLU A 111 14.04 -10.84 2.64
CA GLU A 111 14.78 -9.82 1.87
C GLU A 111 14.34 -9.81 0.40
N GLN A 112 14.18 -10.96 -0.24
CA GLN A 112 13.69 -11.07 -1.61
C GLN A 112 12.23 -10.61 -1.75
N LEU A 113 11.37 -11.00 -0.81
CA LEU A 113 9.99 -10.54 -0.80
C LEU A 113 9.90 -9.02 -0.61
N ALA A 114 10.75 -8.43 0.23
CA ALA A 114 10.82 -6.97 0.38
C ALA A 114 11.27 -6.27 -0.91
N GLU A 115 12.20 -6.86 -1.67
CA GLU A 115 12.62 -6.35 -2.98
C GLU A 115 11.48 -6.36 -4.00
N VAL A 116 10.75 -7.47 -4.10
CA VAL A 116 9.55 -7.59 -4.97
C VAL A 116 8.50 -6.57 -4.55
N THR A 117 8.20 -6.50 -3.24
CA THR A 117 7.23 -5.55 -2.66
C THR A 117 7.61 -4.09 -2.97
N ALA A 118 8.89 -3.75 -2.90
CA ALA A 118 9.37 -2.42 -3.31
C ALA A 118 9.23 -2.19 -4.83
N GLY A 119 9.26 -3.25 -5.63
CA GLY A 119 8.93 -3.24 -7.06
C GLY A 119 7.49 -2.78 -7.31
N GLU A 120 6.53 -3.35 -6.59
CA GLU A 120 5.12 -3.03 -6.81
C GLU A 120 4.78 -1.58 -6.46
N ALA A 121 5.48 -0.98 -5.48
CA ALA A 121 5.36 0.47 -5.23
C ALA A 121 5.84 1.31 -6.42
N ARG A 122 6.87 0.87 -7.16
CA ARG A 122 7.35 1.55 -8.38
C ARG A 122 6.37 1.34 -9.53
N HIS A 123 5.87 0.12 -9.74
CA HIS A 123 4.88 -0.18 -10.77
C HIS A 123 3.60 0.63 -10.54
N LEU A 124 3.12 0.67 -9.30
CA LEU A 124 1.99 1.50 -8.90
C LEU A 124 2.22 2.98 -9.26
N ALA A 125 3.40 3.54 -8.96
CA ALA A 125 3.71 4.93 -9.32
C ALA A 125 3.64 5.16 -10.84
N LEU A 126 4.19 4.24 -11.65
CA LEU A 126 4.12 4.31 -13.11
C LEU A 126 2.69 4.24 -13.64
N CYS A 127 1.84 3.40 -13.06
CA CYS A 127 0.42 3.35 -13.43
C CYS A 127 -0.28 4.66 -13.12
N LEU A 128 -0.06 5.23 -11.93
CA LEU A 128 -0.66 6.51 -11.53
C LEU A 128 -0.23 7.66 -12.45
N ASP A 129 1.06 7.75 -12.76
CA ASP A 129 1.59 8.74 -13.70
C ASP A 129 1.00 8.55 -15.11
N GLY A 130 0.85 7.30 -15.55
CA GLY A 130 0.25 6.98 -16.84
C GLY A 130 -1.22 7.34 -16.93
N ILE A 131 -2.00 7.16 -15.86
CA ILE A 131 -3.41 7.58 -15.80
C ILE A 131 -3.52 9.10 -15.93
N GLU A 132 -2.68 9.84 -15.19
CA GLU A 132 -2.61 11.31 -15.24
C GLU A 132 -2.22 11.82 -16.63
N ALA A 133 -1.25 11.17 -17.28
CA ALA A 133 -0.82 11.50 -18.65
C ALA A 133 -1.93 11.31 -19.69
N LEU A 134 -2.88 10.40 -19.45
CA LEU A 134 -4.06 10.18 -20.30
C LEU A 134 -5.24 11.12 -19.96
N GLY A 135 -5.08 12.03 -19.00
CA GLY A 135 -6.09 13.01 -18.60
C GLY A 135 -7.13 12.48 -17.59
N TYR A 136 -6.86 11.33 -16.97
CA TYR A 136 -7.69 10.75 -15.91
C TYR A 136 -6.98 10.83 -14.56
N SER A 137 -7.62 10.39 -13.49
CA SER A 137 -7.00 10.35 -12.16
C SER A 137 -7.28 9.02 -11.46
N TRP A 138 -6.42 8.69 -10.49
CA TRP A 138 -6.76 7.69 -9.49
C TRP A 138 -8.12 8.02 -8.84
N GLY A 139 -8.92 6.98 -8.60
CA GLY A 139 -10.28 7.13 -8.09
C GLY A 139 -11.35 7.56 -9.11
N HIS A 140 -10.99 7.76 -10.38
CA HIS A 140 -12.01 8.00 -11.43
C HIS A 140 -12.97 6.82 -11.57
N TRP A 141 -12.47 5.60 -11.44
CA TRP A 141 -13.27 4.38 -11.32
C TRP A 141 -13.17 3.79 -9.91
N ASN A 142 -14.21 3.06 -9.51
CA ASN A 142 -14.21 2.29 -8.26
C ASN A 142 -13.23 1.10 -8.35
N VAL A 143 -12.75 0.65 -7.20
CA VAL A 143 -11.88 -0.54 -7.08
C VAL A 143 -12.56 -1.65 -6.29
N HIS A 144 -11.93 -2.81 -6.25
CA HIS A 144 -12.34 -3.94 -5.41
C HIS A 144 -11.14 -4.45 -4.59
N LEU A 145 -11.41 -5.21 -3.54
CA LEU A 145 -10.39 -5.77 -2.62
C LEU A 145 -10.26 -7.29 -2.77
N ALA A 146 -10.41 -7.82 -3.99
CA ALA A 146 -10.48 -9.28 -4.16
C ALA A 146 -9.21 -9.97 -3.68
N LEU A 147 -8.02 -9.48 -4.03
CA LEU A 147 -6.75 -10.08 -3.61
C LEU A 147 -6.54 -9.97 -2.10
N TRP A 148 -6.84 -8.80 -1.54
CA TRP A 148 -6.75 -8.61 -0.09
C TRP A 148 -7.67 -9.58 0.69
N ASN A 149 -8.88 -9.80 0.18
CA ASN A 149 -9.90 -10.62 0.83
C ASN A 149 -9.68 -12.13 0.65
N VAL A 150 -8.79 -12.59 -0.23
CA VAL A 150 -8.51 -14.03 -0.34
C VAL A 150 -7.64 -14.56 0.79
N VAL A 151 -6.89 -13.69 1.48
CA VAL A 151 -5.94 -14.15 2.50
C VAL A 151 -6.53 -14.13 3.91
N SER A 152 -6.34 -15.23 4.62
CA SER A 152 -6.83 -15.46 5.98
C SER A 152 -5.70 -15.31 7.00
N PRO A 153 -5.96 -14.76 8.21
CA PRO A 153 -4.99 -14.79 9.33
C PRO A 153 -4.50 -16.20 9.72
N GLU A 154 -5.18 -17.24 9.26
CA GLU A 154 -4.94 -18.66 9.54
C GLU A 154 -4.08 -19.34 8.46
N ASP A 155 -3.82 -18.65 7.34
CA ASP A 155 -2.98 -19.15 6.27
C ASP A 155 -1.56 -19.44 6.79
N SER A 156 -0.93 -20.47 6.24
CA SER A 156 0.51 -20.68 6.41
C SER A 156 1.32 -19.77 5.49
N LEU A 157 2.61 -19.61 5.77
CA LEU A 157 3.52 -18.90 4.87
C LEU A 157 3.50 -19.48 3.44
N LEU A 158 3.34 -20.80 3.30
CA LEU A 158 3.26 -21.45 1.99
C LEU A 158 1.98 -21.11 1.22
N ASP A 159 0.86 -20.95 1.92
CA ASP A 159 -0.41 -20.54 1.29
C ASP A 159 -0.29 -19.11 0.74
N ARG A 160 0.46 -18.23 1.42
CA ARG A 160 0.66 -16.83 1.01
C ARG A 160 1.53 -16.64 -0.22
N ILE A 161 2.57 -17.47 -0.39
CA ILE A 161 3.49 -17.36 -1.53
C ILE A 161 2.77 -17.48 -2.88
N LEU A 162 1.61 -18.13 -2.94
CA LEU A 162 0.85 -18.34 -4.17
C LEU A 162 -0.17 -17.22 -4.47
N ILE A 163 -0.30 -16.25 -3.58
CA ILE A 163 -1.27 -15.15 -3.69
C ILE A 163 -0.59 -13.82 -4.06
N VAL A 164 0.70 -13.69 -3.73
CA VAL A 164 1.54 -12.53 -4.06
C VAL A 164 2.07 -12.63 -5.49
#